data_AF-A0A2G6X3G7-F1
#
_entry.id   AF-A0A2G6X3G7-F1
#
_cell.length_a   1.000
_cell.length_b   1.000
_cell.length_c   1.000
_cell.angle_alpha   90.00
_cell.angle_beta   90.00
_cell.angle_gamma   90.00
#
_symmetry.space_group_name_H-M   'P 1'
#
loop_
_entity.id
_entity.type
_entity.pdbx_description
1 polymer ?
#
loop_
_entity_poly.entity_id
_entity_poly.type
_entity_poly.pdbx_seq_one_letter_code
_entity_poly.pdbx_strand_id
1 'polypeptide(L)'
;MIDSVVWKRALLACVLTWGAVAHSALPEAAQQEVLRRLDCYAVANPSTCEIALADSGTPFGRVFRGSALMMGVEVDAATRARAMEDLRSAAAEGYTPAYESLAVFLGRGAGRSESLQWRWLAADNGDAAAAKQLSGRIGFDGTDRQSAADRMFLSWVYCHPASFDSDGPVMSELNTARKAAPGADLAQVIAQVHAKRLNEGKAKAENFLGGCVAGAYYLGSLSPDDQAWVRKTVRARMVQTLKNIKEAVRKFPDLELLTLPEYQDLLPPP
;
A
#
# COMPACT_ATOMS: atom_id res chain seq x y z
N MET A 1 -36.67 -25.47 1.36
CA MET A 1 -35.63 -25.33 0.30
C MET A 1 -36.06 -24.17 -0.58
N ILE A 2 -35.55 -22.98 -0.31
CA ILE A 2 -35.85 -21.77 -1.07
C ILE A 2 -34.84 -21.70 -2.20
N ASP A 3 -35.33 -21.55 -3.43
CA ASP A 3 -34.59 -21.81 -4.66
C ASP A 3 -33.42 -20.84 -4.87
N SER A 4 -32.22 -21.40 -4.96
CA SER A 4 -30.92 -20.70 -4.95
C SER A 4 -30.66 -19.82 -6.18
N VAL A 5 -31.52 -19.92 -7.20
CA VAL A 5 -31.33 -19.23 -8.49
C VAL A 5 -31.82 -17.79 -8.43
N VAL A 6 -32.88 -17.51 -7.67
CA VAL A 6 -33.44 -16.15 -7.54
C VAL A 6 -32.53 -15.26 -6.70
N TRP A 7 -31.94 -15.79 -5.63
CA TRP A 7 -30.95 -15.06 -4.82
C TRP A 7 -29.63 -14.83 -5.57
N LYS A 8 -29.15 -15.81 -6.36
CA LYS A 8 -27.96 -15.61 -7.20
C LYS A 8 -28.18 -14.55 -8.28
N ARG A 9 -29.38 -14.49 -8.87
CA ARG A 9 -29.74 -13.45 -9.86
C ARG A 9 -29.97 -12.09 -9.21
N ALA A 10 -30.53 -12.02 -7.99
CA ALA A 10 -30.66 -10.79 -7.23
C ALA A 10 -29.30 -10.24 -6.77
N LEU A 11 -28.36 -11.11 -6.37
CA LEU A 11 -26.97 -10.72 -6.08
C LEU A 11 -26.22 -10.27 -7.35
N LEU A 12 -26.41 -10.93 -8.50
CA LEU A 12 -25.86 -10.47 -9.78
C LEU A 12 -26.46 -9.13 -10.24
N ALA A 13 -27.76 -8.90 -10.02
CA ALA A 13 -28.42 -7.64 -10.35
C ALA A 13 -28.07 -6.49 -9.38
N CYS A 14 -27.80 -6.78 -8.11
CA CYS A 14 -27.31 -5.79 -7.14
C CYS A 14 -25.82 -5.46 -7.34
N VAL A 15 -24.98 -6.44 -7.72
CA VAL A 15 -23.57 -6.19 -8.07
C VAL A 15 -23.44 -5.34 -9.34
N LEU A 16 -24.40 -5.43 -10.27
CA LEU A 16 -24.41 -4.61 -11.48
C LEU A 16 -25.06 -3.23 -11.32
N THR A 17 -25.91 -3.02 -10.30
CA THR A 17 -26.52 -1.71 -10.03
C THR A 17 -25.81 -0.90 -8.95
N TRP A 18 -24.95 -1.54 -8.12
CA TRP A 18 -24.06 -0.86 -7.16
C TRP A 18 -22.59 -0.85 -7.60
N GLY A 19 -22.23 -1.54 -8.69
CA GLY A 19 -20.89 -1.53 -9.26
C GLY A 19 -20.60 -0.35 -10.22
N ALA A 20 -21.57 0.55 -10.41
CA ALA A 20 -21.49 1.63 -11.40
C ALA A 20 -21.40 3.05 -10.78
N VAL A 21 -21.06 3.16 -9.49
CA VAL A 21 -20.82 4.47 -8.87
C VAL A 21 -19.35 4.58 -8.50
N ALA A 22 -18.62 5.26 -9.40
CA ALA A 22 -17.28 5.81 -9.27
C ALA A 22 -16.15 4.83 -8.96
N HIS A 23 -15.69 4.07 -9.96
CA HIS A 23 -14.23 4.10 -10.16
C HIS A 23 -13.92 5.53 -10.57
N SER A 24 -13.22 6.29 -9.74
CA SER A 24 -12.43 7.40 -10.26
C SER A 24 -11.46 6.76 -11.24
N ALA A 25 -11.79 6.82 -12.53
CA ALA A 25 -10.79 6.61 -13.55
C ALA A 25 -9.66 7.59 -13.21
N LEU A 26 -8.46 7.08 -12.96
CA LEU A 26 -7.28 7.89 -12.68
C LEU A 26 -7.29 9.12 -13.61
N PRO A 27 -6.95 10.33 -13.15
CA PRO A 27 -6.82 11.46 -14.04
C PRO A 27 -5.88 11.13 -15.21
N GLU A 28 -6.14 11.69 -16.38
CA GLU A 28 -5.40 11.36 -17.60
C GLU A 28 -3.87 11.49 -17.42
N ALA A 29 -3.41 12.51 -16.69
CA ALA A 29 -1.99 12.69 -16.38
C ALA A 29 -1.40 11.51 -15.58
N ALA A 30 -2.15 10.97 -14.61
CA ALA A 30 -1.73 9.80 -13.84
C ALA A 30 -1.75 8.54 -14.72
N GLN A 31 -2.74 8.38 -15.60
CA GLN A 31 -2.77 7.29 -16.57
C GLN A 31 -1.56 7.33 -17.51
N GLN A 32 -1.19 8.50 -18.02
CA GLN A 32 -0.03 8.66 -18.90
C GLN A 32 1.29 8.32 -18.20
N GLU A 33 1.45 8.66 -16.93
CA GLU A 33 2.63 8.28 -16.14
C GLU A 33 2.71 6.75 -15.95
N VAL A 34 1.59 6.12 -15.59
CA VAL A 34 1.49 4.66 -15.44
C VAL A 34 1.78 3.97 -16.76
N LEU A 35 1.23 4.46 -17.87
CA LEU A 35 1.47 3.90 -19.21
C LEU A 35 2.94 3.95 -19.59
N ARG A 36 3.56 5.12 -19.45
CA ARG A 36 4.99 5.32 -19.72
C ARG A 36 5.84 4.32 -18.94
N ARG A 37 5.49 4.06 -17.69
CA ARG A 37 6.15 3.03 -16.89
C ARG A 37 5.92 1.61 -17.40
N LEU A 38 4.69 1.25 -17.73
CA LEU A 38 4.40 -0.07 -18.29
C LEU A 38 5.18 -0.31 -19.58
N ASP A 39 5.46 0.72 -20.37
CA ASP A 39 6.29 0.61 -21.57
C ASP A 39 7.76 0.24 -21.25
N CYS A 40 8.27 0.60 -20.06
CA CYS A 40 9.58 0.13 -19.62
C CYS A 40 9.64 -1.39 -19.38
N TYR A 41 8.52 -2.07 -19.16
CA TYR A 41 8.50 -3.54 -19.08
C TYR A 41 8.65 -4.23 -20.44
N ALA A 42 8.55 -3.49 -21.54
CA ALA A 42 8.68 -4.02 -22.90
C ALA A 42 10.09 -3.88 -23.47
N VAL A 43 10.98 -3.10 -22.83
CA VAL A 43 12.34 -2.87 -23.33
C VAL A 43 13.35 -3.86 -22.75
N ALA A 44 14.48 -4.03 -23.44
CA ALA A 44 15.55 -4.96 -23.03
C ALA A 44 16.19 -4.60 -21.68
N ASN A 45 16.16 -3.33 -21.27
CA ASN A 45 16.67 -2.87 -19.99
C ASN A 45 15.65 -1.95 -19.28
N PRO A 46 14.71 -2.53 -18.50
CA PRO A 46 13.67 -1.78 -17.80
C PRO A 46 14.23 -0.72 -16.84
N SER A 47 15.33 -1.00 -16.14
CA SER A 47 15.93 -0.07 -15.17
C SER A 47 16.44 1.21 -15.83
N THR A 48 17.09 1.11 -16.99
CA THR A 48 17.54 2.29 -17.75
C THR A 48 16.37 3.12 -18.24
N CYS A 49 15.27 2.47 -18.65
CA CYS A 49 14.05 3.16 -19.02
C CYS A 49 13.41 3.88 -17.83
N GLU A 50 13.27 3.23 -16.67
CA GLU A 50 12.69 3.83 -15.46
C GLU A 50 13.49 5.04 -14.97
N ILE A 51 14.82 5.01 -15.07
CA ILE A 51 15.68 6.16 -14.73
C ILE A 51 15.37 7.37 -15.63
N ALA A 52 15.12 7.13 -16.92
CA ALA A 52 14.80 8.18 -17.89
C ALA A 52 13.37 8.75 -17.73
N LEU A 53 12.42 7.97 -17.20
CA LEU A 53 11.03 8.40 -17.03
C LEU A 53 10.83 9.53 -16.00
N ALA A 54 11.70 9.63 -15.00
CA ALA A 54 11.51 10.53 -13.85
C ALA A 54 11.82 12.01 -14.10
N ASP A 55 12.09 12.41 -15.34
CA ASP A 55 12.04 13.81 -15.72
C ASP A 55 10.58 14.34 -15.76
N SER A 56 9.59 13.48 -15.47
CA SER A 56 8.17 13.83 -15.30
C SER A 56 7.87 14.75 -14.10
N GLY A 57 8.79 14.89 -13.14
CA GLY A 57 8.63 15.78 -11.98
C GLY A 57 7.58 15.34 -10.96
N THR A 58 7.01 14.14 -11.08
CA THR A 58 6.00 13.61 -10.15
C THR A 58 6.64 12.84 -8.99
N PRO A 59 6.00 12.77 -7.79
CA PRO A 59 6.45 11.89 -6.71
C PRO A 59 6.51 10.41 -7.11
N PHE A 60 5.54 9.95 -7.91
CA PHE A 60 5.52 8.62 -8.51
C PHE A 60 6.83 8.37 -9.29
N GLY A 61 7.13 9.19 -10.29
CA GLY A 61 8.33 9.06 -11.11
C GLY A 61 9.62 9.14 -10.30
N ARG A 62 9.70 10.05 -9.33
CA ARG A 62 10.88 10.19 -8.44
C ARG A 62 11.11 8.97 -7.58
N VAL A 63 10.06 8.34 -7.03
CA VAL A 63 10.22 7.10 -6.26
C VAL A 63 10.80 5.97 -7.12
N PHE A 64 10.35 5.86 -8.38
CA PHE A 64 10.87 4.85 -9.29
C PHE A 64 12.31 5.09 -9.69
N ARG A 65 12.67 6.32 -10.09
CA ARG A 65 14.07 6.63 -10.39
C ARG A 65 14.95 6.42 -9.17
N GLY A 66 14.56 6.96 -8.01
CA GLY A 66 15.33 6.77 -6.78
C GLY A 66 15.57 5.29 -6.47
N SER A 67 14.54 4.46 -6.60
CA SER A 67 14.67 3.01 -6.39
C SER A 67 15.53 2.32 -7.46
N ALA A 68 15.34 2.64 -8.74
CA ALA A 68 16.11 2.06 -9.84
C ALA A 68 17.60 2.42 -9.76
N LEU A 69 17.92 3.68 -9.43
CA LEU A 69 19.30 4.13 -9.21
C LEU A 69 19.97 3.38 -8.05
N MET A 70 19.22 3.08 -6.98
CA MET A 70 19.75 2.35 -5.81
C MET A 70 19.87 0.84 -6.02
N MET A 71 19.14 0.26 -6.99
CA MET A 71 19.21 -1.16 -7.33
C MET A 71 20.27 -1.49 -8.40
N GLY A 72 20.99 -0.49 -8.92
CA GLY A 72 22.09 -0.69 -9.86
C GLY A 72 23.23 -1.54 -9.29
N VAL A 73 23.96 -2.24 -10.18
CA VAL A 73 25.07 -3.15 -9.81
C VAL A 73 26.21 -2.39 -9.11
N GLU A 74 26.48 -1.15 -9.54
CA GLU A 74 27.43 -0.24 -8.91
C GLU A 74 26.73 1.10 -8.67
N VAL A 75 26.62 1.52 -7.40
CA VAL A 75 26.00 2.78 -7.02
C VAL A 75 27.08 3.67 -6.41
N ASP A 76 27.61 4.59 -7.23
CA ASP A 76 28.56 5.59 -6.76
C ASP A 76 27.90 6.63 -5.82
N ALA A 77 28.73 7.48 -5.22
CA ALA A 77 28.25 8.47 -4.25
C ALA A 77 27.27 9.48 -4.86
N ALA A 78 27.50 9.90 -6.11
CA ALA A 78 26.66 10.86 -6.81
C ALA A 78 25.28 10.27 -7.15
N THR A 79 25.26 9.04 -7.64
CA THR A 79 24.05 8.25 -7.95
C THR A 79 23.22 8.03 -6.69
N ARG A 80 23.88 7.65 -5.58
CA ARG A 80 23.22 7.52 -4.28
C ARG A 80 22.62 8.84 -3.81
N ALA A 81 23.37 9.94 -3.91
CA ALA A 81 22.91 11.25 -3.46
C ALA A 81 21.65 11.67 -4.23
N ARG A 82 21.67 11.54 -5.57
CA ARG A 82 20.52 11.82 -6.43
C ARG A 82 19.32 10.95 -6.10
N ALA A 83 19.52 9.64 -5.91
CA ALA A 83 18.43 8.75 -5.53
C ALA A 83 17.80 9.11 -4.19
N MET A 84 18.63 9.44 -3.18
CA MET A 84 18.14 9.85 -1.87
C MET A 84 17.42 11.20 -1.91
N GLU A 85 17.86 12.13 -2.77
CA GLU A 85 17.17 13.39 -3.02
C GLU A 85 15.77 13.17 -3.59
N ASP A 86 15.65 12.30 -4.61
CA ASP A 86 14.36 11.95 -5.21
C ASP A 86 13.37 11.40 -4.18
N LEU A 87 13.83 10.42 -3.42
CA LEU A 87 13.02 9.76 -2.40
C LEU A 87 12.65 10.74 -1.28
N ARG A 88 13.58 11.58 -0.82
CA ARG A 88 13.28 12.59 0.21
C ARG A 88 12.32 13.66 -0.29
N SER A 89 12.45 14.08 -1.55
CA SER A 89 11.53 15.04 -2.16
C SER A 89 10.11 14.48 -2.26
N ALA A 90 9.95 13.24 -2.74
CA ALA A 90 8.64 12.57 -2.76
C ALA A 90 8.06 12.36 -1.35
N ALA A 91 8.90 11.97 -0.38
CA ALA A 91 8.51 11.82 1.02
C ALA A 91 8.07 13.15 1.66
N ALA A 92 8.77 14.25 1.38
CA ALA A 92 8.42 15.59 1.86
C ALA A 92 7.06 16.06 1.32
N GLU A 93 6.67 15.60 0.14
CA GLU A 93 5.34 15.84 -0.41
C GLU A 93 4.25 14.93 0.19
N GLY A 94 4.59 13.93 1.01
CA GLY A 94 3.61 13.03 1.61
C GLY A 94 3.33 11.77 0.80
N TYR A 95 4.16 11.44 -0.18
CA TYR A 95 3.94 10.30 -1.06
C TYR A 95 4.39 9.00 -0.36
N THR A 96 3.43 8.22 0.16
CA THR A 96 3.68 7.09 1.07
C THR A 96 4.72 6.07 0.59
N PRO A 97 4.73 5.63 -0.69
CA PRO A 97 5.77 4.69 -1.17
C PRO A 97 7.21 5.20 -0.97
N ALA A 98 7.43 6.51 -0.97
CA ALA A 98 8.75 7.09 -0.75
C ALA A 98 9.29 6.79 0.67
N TYR A 99 8.40 6.71 1.67
CA TYR A 99 8.79 6.41 3.04
C TYR A 99 9.39 5.02 3.16
N GLU A 100 8.77 3.99 2.57
CA GLU A 100 9.32 2.64 2.63
C GLU A 100 10.58 2.51 1.78
N SER A 101 10.65 3.14 0.59
CA SER A 101 11.88 3.17 -0.20
C SER A 101 13.05 3.78 0.58
N LEU A 102 12.87 4.94 1.23
CA LEU A 102 13.89 5.53 2.12
C LEU A 102 14.29 4.54 3.22
N ALA A 103 13.30 3.93 3.86
CA ALA A 103 13.55 2.99 4.93
C ALA A 103 14.33 1.75 4.47
N VAL A 104 14.10 1.25 3.25
CA VAL A 104 14.85 0.12 2.67
C VAL A 104 16.31 0.52 2.44
N PHE A 105 16.54 1.66 1.79
CA PHE A 105 17.88 2.05 1.36
C PHE A 105 18.77 2.61 2.48
N LEU A 106 18.17 3.16 3.54
CA LEU A 106 18.89 3.59 4.75
C LEU A 106 19.16 2.46 5.74
N GLY A 107 18.63 1.25 5.52
CA GLY A 107 18.55 0.17 6.52
C GLY A 107 19.88 -0.45 7.00
N ARG A 108 21.04 0.12 6.65
CA ARG A 108 22.37 -0.40 7.02
C ARG A 108 23.28 0.70 7.58
N GLY A 109 24.18 0.33 8.49
CA GLY A 109 25.20 1.23 9.03
C GLY A 109 24.60 2.45 9.76
N ALA A 110 25.20 3.63 9.55
CA ALA A 110 24.80 4.88 10.19
C ALA A 110 23.35 5.32 9.89
N GLY A 111 22.73 4.83 8.81
CA GLY A 111 21.36 5.16 8.41
C GLY A 111 20.27 4.40 9.18
N ARG A 112 20.62 3.44 10.04
CA ARG A 112 19.64 2.52 10.66
C ARG A 112 18.56 3.23 11.48
N SER A 113 18.91 4.28 12.23
CA SER A 113 17.93 5.01 13.04
C SER A 113 16.95 5.79 12.16
N GLU A 114 17.45 6.46 11.12
CA GLU A 114 16.63 7.18 10.14
C GLU A 114 15.72 6.19 9.38
N SER A 115 16.25 5.02 9.01
CA SER A 115 15.47 3.94 8.39
C SER A 115 14.27 3.50 9.24
N LEU A 116 14.44 3.38 10.56
CA LEU A 116 13.33 3.03 11.45
C LEU A 116 12.27 4.13 11.53
N GLN A 117 12.68 5.40 11.54
CA GLN A 117 11.74 6.53 11.53
C GLN A 117 10.91 6.56 10.26
N TRP A 118 11.55 6.44 9.09
CA TRP A 118 10.84 6.39 7.82
C TRP A 118 9.90 5.20 7.73
N ARG A 119 10.29 4.05 8.26
CA ARG A 119 9.44 2.85 8.22
C ARG A 119 8.21 2.99 9.12
N TRP A 120 8.35 3.57 10.30
CA TRP A 120 7.20 3.87 11.15
C TRP A 120 6.27 4.86 10.48
N LEU A 121 6.81 5.92 9.86
CA LEU A 121 6.02 6.87 9.10
C LEU A 121 5.28 6.19 7.94
N ALA A 122 5.92 5.26 7.23
CA ALA A 122 5.28 4.46 6.18
C ALA A 122 4.09 3.65 6.72
N ALA A 123 4.27 2.92 7.83
CA ALA A 123 3.20 2.15 8.46
C ALA A 123 2.07 3.03 9.00
N ASP A 124 2.38 4.17 9.63
CA ASP A 124 1.40 5.15 10.10
C ASP A 124 0.58 5.77 8.95
N ASN A 125 1.14 5.78 7.74
CA ASN A 125 0.47 6.20 6.50
C ASN A 125 -0.07 5.03 5.66
N GLY A 126 -0.10 3.81 6.23
CA GLY A 126 -0.82 2.69 5.64
C GLY A 126 0.00 1.80 4.71
N ASP A 127 1.34 1.86 4.71
CA ASP A 127 2.17 0.95 3.94
C ASP A 127 2.22 -0.45 4.59
N ALA A 128 1.68 -1.46 3.90
CA ALA A 128 1.60 -2.82 4.41
C ALA A 128 2.98 -3.50 4.51
N ALA A 129 3.90 -3.22 3.58
CA ALA A 129 5.22 -3.81 3.57
C ALA A 129 6.07 -3.28 4.74
N ALA A 130 6.01 -1.98 4.99
CA ALA A 130 6.63 -1.36 6.15
C ALA A 130 6.14 -1.99 7.46
N ALA A 131 4.81 -2.14 7.59
CA ALA A 131 4.21 -2.73 8.79
C ALA A 131 4.66 -4.19 9.02
N LYS A 132 4.73 -4.98 7.95
CA LYS A 132 5.28 -6.35 7.99
C LYS A 132 6.74 -6.38 8.44
N GLN A 133 7.57 -5.50 7.89
CA GLN A 133 9.00 -5.45 8.22
C GLN A 133 9.22 -5.01 9.68
N LEU A 134 8.46 -4.04 10.19
CA LEU A 134 8.52 -3.64 11.61
C LEU A 134 8.12 -4.80 12.53
N SER A 135 7.05 -5.52 12.17
CA SER A 135 6.55 -6.68 12.93
C SER A 135 7.58 -7.81 13.05
N GLY A 136 8.41 -8.01 12.03
CA GLY A 136 9.42 -9.08 12.00
C GLY A 136 10.82 -8.69 12.48
N ARG A 137 11.13 -7.39 12.61
CA ARG A 137 12.50 -6.91 12.90
C ARG A 137 12.66 -6.15 14.21
N ILE A 138 11.58 -5.62 14.79
CA ILE A 138 11.66 -4.87 16.03
C ILE A 138 11.30 -5.79 17.20
N GLY A 139 12.08 -5.72 18.27
CA GLY A 139 11.95 -6.53 19.49
C GLY A 139 10.74 -6.16 20.33
N PHE A 140 9.54 -6.19 19.77
CA PHE A 140 8.29 -6.13 20.53
C PHE A 140 8.02 -7.52 21.10
N ASP A 141 8.38 -7.76 22.35
CA ASP A 141 8.03 -9.02 23.02
C ASP A 141 6.51 -9.11 23.29
N GLY A 142 5.80 -7.98 23.26
CA GLY A 142 4.36 -7.89 23.52
C GLY A 142 4.02 -8.08 24.99
N THR A 143 5.01 -7.93 25.89
CA THR A 143 4.82 -8.12 27.33
C THR A 143 4.34 -6.85 28.03
N ASP A 144 4.66 -5.68 27.47
CA ASP A 144 4.15 -4.39 27.93
C ASP A 144 3.04 -3.85 27.01
N ARG A 145 2.22 -2.95 27.55
CA ARG A 145 1.07 -2.37 26.84
C ARG A 145 1.45 -1.63 25.56
N GLN A 146 2.60 -0.95 25.50
CA GLN A 146 3.03 -0.21 24.31
C GLN A 146 3.45 -1.19 23.22
N SER A 147 4.29 -2.18 23.55
CA SER A 147 4.68 -3.23 22.60
C SER A 147 3.47 -4.02 22.08
N ALA A 148 2.48 -4.31 22.93
CA ALA A 148 1.23 -4.94 22.49
C ALA A 148 0.43 -4.05 21.53
N ALA A 149 0.31 -2.74 21.82
CA ALA A 149 -0.34 -1.79 20.93
C ALA A 149 0.38 -1.68 19.58
N ASP A 150 1.70 -1.59 19.57
CA ASP A 150 2.49 -1.52 18.35
C ASP A 150 2.34 -2.79 17.50
N ARG A 151 2.41 -3.99 18.09
CA ARG A 151 2.19 -5.23 17.34
C ARG A 151 0.79 -5.36 16.78
N MET A 152 -0.23 -5.01 17.58
CA MET A 152 -1.62 -5.06 17.13
C MET A 152 -1.86 -4.06 16.00
N PHE A 153 -1.33 -2.84 16.11
CA PHE A 153 -1.39 -1.82 15.06
C PHE A 153 -0.68 -2.26 13.77
N LEU A 154 0.54 -2.77 13.86
CA LEU A 154 1.30 -3.21 12.68
C LEU A 154 0.65 -4.41 11.99
N SER A 155 0.12 -5.36 12.77
CA SER A 155 -0.67 -6.48 12.25
C SER A 155 -1.92 -5.97 11.51
N TRP A 156 -2.60 -4.98 12.07
CA TRP A 156 -3.70 -4.29 11.41
C TRP A 156 -3.28 -3.69 10.07
N VAL A 157 -2.26 -2.82 10.04
CA VAL A 157 -1.82 -2.16 8.80
C VAL A 157 -1.46 -3.20 7.74
N TYR A 158 -0.75 -4.26 8.12
CA TYR A 158 -0.37 -5.30 7.18
C TYR A 158 -1.56 -6.05 6.58
N CYS A 159 -2.56 -6.38 7.41
CA CYS A 159 -3.73 -7.14 6.96
C CYS A 159 -4.82 -6.28 6.31
N HIS A 160 -4.84 -4.97 6.56
CA HIS A 160 -5.98 -4.15 6.18
C HIS A 160 -6.09 -4.02 4.65
N PRO A 161 -7.26 -4.28 4.05
CA PRO A 161 -7.43 -4.24 2.59
C PRO A 161 -7.22 -2.85 1.97
N ALA A 162 -7.44 -1.77 2.73
CA ALA A 162 -7.14 -0.41 2.26
C ALA A 162 -5.68 0.05 2.47
N SER A 163 -4.83 -0.74 3.10
CA SER A 163 -3.41 -0.40 3.16
C SER A 163 -2.79 -0.44 1.77
N PHE A 164 -1.79 0.41 1.54
CA PHE A 164 -1.03 0.41 0.30
C PHE A 164 -0.22 -0.88 0.19
N ASP A 165 -0.43 -1.62 -0.90
CA ASP A 165 0.45 -2.70 -1.32
C ASP A 165 1.74 -2.13 -1.95
N SER A 166 2.78 -2.96 -2.01
CA SER A 166 4.00 -2.59 -2.72
C SER A 166 3.72 -2.37 -4.22
N ASP A 167 4.35 -1.35 -4.78
CA ASP A 167 4.21 -0.95 -6.18
C ASP A 167 4.63 -2.01 -7.21
N GLY A 168 5.72 -2.75 -6.96
CA GLY A 168 6.29 -3.74 -7.88
C GLY A 168 5.29 -4.83 -8.27
N PRO A 169 4.66 -5.53 -7.32
CA PRO A 169 3.59 -6.50 -7.59
C PRO A 169 2.43 -5.92 -8.41
N VAL A 170 1.90 -4.75 -8.02
CA VAL A 170 0.78 -4.11 -8.74
C VAL A 170 1.13 -3.81 -10.20
N MET A 171 2.32 -3.28 -10.44
CA MET A 171 2.77 -2.95 -11.80
C MET A 171 3.02 -4.19 -12.65
N SER A 172 3.50 -5.26 -12.03
CA SER A 172 3.61 -6.57 -12.68
C SER A 172 2.23 -7.12 -13.08
N GLU A 173 1.23 -6.98 -12.22
CA GLU A 173 -0.14 -7.38 -12.52
C GLU A 173 -0.75 -6.56 -13.65
N LEU A 174 -0.60 -5.23 -13.62
CA LEU A 174 -1.02 -4.33 -14.71
C LEU A 174 -0.37 -4.71 -16.04
N ASN A 175 0.95 -4.98 -16.05
CA ASN A 175 1.64 -5.38 -17.26
C ASN A 175 1.17 -6.75 -17.78
N THR A 176 0.88 -7.69 -16.87
CA THR A 176 0.35 -9.01 -17.22
C THR A 176 -1.05 -8.91 -17.83
N ALA A 177 -1.94 -8.12 -17.21
CA ALA A 177 -3.29 -7.87 -17.71
C ALA A 177 -3.26 -7.18 -19.09
N ARG A 178 -2.38 -6.18 -19.28
CA ARG A 178 -2.17 -5.52 -20.57
C ARG A 178 -1.78 -6.50 -21.68
N LYS A 179 -0.86 -7.44 -21.40
CA LYS A 179 -0.45 -8.47 -22.37
C LYS A 179 -1.57 -9.46 -22.69
N ALA A 180 -2.44 -9.76 -21.74
CA ALA A 180 -3.56 -10.68 -21.89
C ALA A 180 -4.75 -10.07 -22.67
N ALA A 181 -4.84 -8.73 -22.75
CA ALA A 181 -5.91 -8.01 -23.42
C ALA A 181 -5.38 -7.09 -24.54
N PRO A 182 -4.83 -7.66 -25.65
CA PRO A 182 -4.33 -6.86 -26.76
C PRO A 182 -5.46 -6.01 -27.35
N GLY A 183 -5.27 -4.69 -27.41
CA GLY A 183 -6.25 -3.73 -27.90
C GLY A 183 -7.13 -3.08 -26.82
N ALA A 184 -7.02 -3.51 -25.55
CA ALA A 184 -7.62 -2.77 -24.44
C ALA A 184 -6.85 -1.47 -24.17
N ASP A 185 -7.56 -0.40 -23.84
CA ASP A 185 -6.93 0.82 -23.34
C ASP A 185 -6.48 0.66 -21.88
N LEU A 186 -5.68 1.60 -21.38
CA LEU A 186 -5.13 1.50 -20.02
C LEU A 186 -6.24 1.53 -18.95
N ALA A 187 -7.30 2.32 -19.16
CA ALA A 187 -8.39 2.42 -18.20
C ALA A 187 -9.11 1.07 -18.05
N GLN A 188 -9.31 0.34 -19.15
CA GLN A 188 -9.85 -1.02 -19.15
C GLN A 188 -8.91 -1.99 -18.40
N VAL A 189 -7.60 -1.92 -18.64
CA VAL A 189 -6.61 -2.76 -17.93
C VAL A 189 -6.63 -2.47 -16.42
N ILE A 190 -6.66 -1.20 -16.02
CA ILE A 190 -6.74 -0.79 -14.61
C ILE A 190 -8.03 -1.33 -13.97
N ALA A 191 -9.18 -1.16 -14.64
CA ALA A 191 -10.46 -1.64 -14.14
C ALA A 191 -10.49 -3.17 -13.97
N GLN A 192 -9.87 -3.92 -14.89
CA GLN A 192 -9.74 -5.38 -14.78
C GLN A 192 -8.90 -5.79 -13.57
N VAL A 193 -7.73 -5.17 -13.39
CA VAL A 193 -6.86 -5.44 -12.24
C VAL A 193 -7.54 -5.05 -10.93
N HIS A 194 -8.21 -3.91 -10.89
CA HIS A 194 -8.96 -3.49 -9.71
C HIS A 194 -10.08 -4.45 -9.36
N ALA A 195 -10.89 -4.87 -10.34
CA ALA A 195 -11.97 -5.83 -10.12
C ALA A 195 -11.45 -7.17 -9.56
N LYS A 196 -10.29 -7.63 -10.07
CA LYS A 196 -9.60 -8.81 -9.53
C LYS A 196 -9.18 -8.59 -8.08
N ARG A 197 -8.48 -7.50 -7.78
CA ARG A 197 -8.02 -7.16 -6.42
C ARG A 197 -9.18 -6.98 -5.45
N LEU A 198 -10.30 -6.39 -5.88
CA LEU A 198 -11.50 -6.23 -5.07
C LEU A 198 -12.11 -7.59 -4.68
N ASN A 199 -12.10 -8.55 -5.62
CA ASN A 199 -12.57 -9.90 -5.34
C ASN A 199 -11.66 -10.64 -4.35
N GLU A 200 -10.33 -10.53 -4.52
CA GLU A 200 -9.34 -11.08 -3.58
C GLU A 200 -9.40 -10.37 -2.21
N GLY A 201 -9.70 -9.07 -2.21
CA GLY A 201 -9.83 -8.23 -1.04
C GLY A 201 -10.96 -8.63 -0.11
N LYS A 202 -12.00 -9.34 -0.58
CA LYS A 202 -13.09 -9.84 0.26
C LYS A 202 -12.58 -10.80 1.33
N ALA A 203 -11.78 -11.79 0.93
CA ALA A 203 -11.17 -12.72 1.86
C ALA A 203 -10.18 -12.01 2.81
N LYS A 204 -9.46 -11.00 2.31
CA LYS A 204 -8.59 -10.15 3.14
C LYS A 204 -9.39 -9.38 4.19
N ALA A 205 -10.55 -8.83 3.84
CA ALA A 205 -11.45 -8.12 4.75
C ALA A 205 -12.05 -9.03 5.83
N GLU A 206 -12.45 -10.26 5.46
CA GLU A 206 -12.93 -11.27 6.42
C GLU A 206 -11.82 -11.69 7.38
N ASN A 207 -10.63 -12.01 6.87
CA ASN A 207 -9.46 -12.34 7.67
C ASN A 207 -9.04 -11.18 8.58
N PHE A 208 -9.17 -9.95 8.08
CA PHE A 208 -8.91 -8.74 8.83
C PHE A 208 -9.82 -8.66 10.06
N LEU A 209 -11.15 -8.80 9.87
CA LEU A 209 -12.13 -8.74 10.96
C LEU A 209 -12.01 -9.93 11.93
N GLY A 210 -11.75 -11.15 11.43
CA GLY A 210 -11.72 -12.35 12.23
C GLY A 210 -10.38 -12.64 12.92
N GLY A 211 -9.27 -12.28 12.29
CA GLY A 211 -7.92 -12.66 12.74
C GLY A 211 -7.07 -11.49 13.21
N CYS A 212 -6.96 -10.42 12.41
CA CYS A 212 -6.02 -9.33 12.70
C CYS A 212 -6.60 -8.33 13.71
N VAL A 213 -7.92 -8.13 13.74
CA VAL A 213 -8.64 -7.27 14.70
C VAL A 213 -8.79 -7.91 16.08
N ALA A 214 -9.08 -9.21 16.12
CA ALA A 214 -9.44 -9.88 17.37
C ALA A 214 -8.33 -9.69 18.43
N GLY A 215 -7.06 -9.64 17.99
CA GLY A 215 -5.91 -9.15 18.76
C GLY A 215 -5.65 -9.88 20.08
N ALA A 216 -6.44 -10.93 20.38
CA ALA A 216 -6.51 -11.56 21.68
C ALA A 216 -5.15 -12.13 22.12
N TYR A 217 -4.34 -12.56 21.15
CA TYR A 217 -3.00 -13.07 21.40
C TYR A 217 -2.04 -11.98 21.93
N TYR A 218 -2.19 -10.72 21.52
CA TYR A 218 -1.33 -9.62 22.00
C TYR A 218 -1.73 -9.08 23.37
N LEU A 219 -2.93 -9.44 23.83
CA LEU A 219 -3.54 -8.90 25.05
C LEU A 219 -3.47 -9.86 26.23
N GLY A 220 -3.22 -11.15 25.98
CA GLY A 220 -3.36 -12.21 26.99
C GLY A 220 -2.46 -12.10 28.22
N SER A 221 -1.32 -11.42 28.09
CA SER A 221 -0.38 -11.15 29.20
C SER A 221 -0.69 -9.87 29.98
N LEU A 222 -1.62 -9.04 29.50
CA LEU A 222 -1.85 -7.70 30.03
C LEU A 222 -3.01 -7.68 31.05
N SER A 223 -2.95 -6.72 31.97
CA SER A 223 -4.05 -6.41 32.88
C SER A 223 -5.29 -5.93 32.09
N PRO A 224 -6.53 -6.09 32.61
CA PRO A 224 -7.74 -5.58 31.94
C PRO A 224 -7.67 -4.09 31.60
N ASP A 225 -7.07 -3.27 32.47
CA ASP A 225 -6.89 -1.83 32.24
C ASP A 225 -5.93 -1.55 31.08
N ASP A 226 -4.82 -2.28 31.01
CA ASP A 226 -3.88 -2.17 29.89
C ASP A 226 -4.50 -2.68 28.59
N GLN A 227 -5.30 -3.75 28.62
CA GLN A 227 -6.02 -4.21 27.43
C GLN A 227 -7.01 -3.16 26.91
N ALA A 228 -7.75 -2.50 27.80
CA ALA A 228 -8.65 -1.41 27.44
C ALA A 228 -7.87 -0.23 26.82
N TRP A 229 -6.72 0.10 27.41
CA TRP A 229 -5.82 1.13 26.87
C TRP A 229 -5.32 0.77 25.47
N VAL A 230 -4.82 -0.46 25.27
CA VAL A 230 -4.30 -0.93 23.98
C VAL A 230 -5.37 -0.82 22.90
N ARG A 231 -6.58 -1.35 23.16
CA ARG A 231 -7.69 -1.31 22.19
C ARG A 231 -8.04 0.13 21.79
N LYS A 232 -8.13 1.04 22.76
CA LYS A 232 -8.42 2.46 22.52
C LYS A 232 -7.32 3.12 21.69
N THR A 233 -6.07 2.92 22.07
CA THR A 233 -4.90 3.51 21.39
C THR A 233 -4.77 3.01 19.96
N VAL A 234 -4.89 1.70 19.75
CA VAL A 234 -4.78 1.07 18.43
C VAL A 234 -5.93 1.54 17.53
N ARG A 235 -7.17 1.56 18.04
CA ARG A 235 -8.31 2.07 17.28
C ARG A 235 -8.09 3.53 16.84
N ALA A 236 -7.58 4.39 17.71
CA ALA A 236 -7.30 5.78 17.37
C ALA A 236 -6.23 5.91 16.27
N ARG A 237 -5.13 5.13 16.36
CA ARG A 237 -4.10 5.09 15.30
C ARG A 237 -4.67 4.62 13.98
N MET A 238 -5.49 3.56 13.98
CA MET A 238 -6.11 3.05 12.76
C MET A 238 -7.01 4.07 12.07
N VAL A 239 -7.84 4.78 12.84
CA VAL A 239 -8.68 5.87 12.32
C VAL A 239 -7.80 6.95 11.67
N GLN A 240 -6.68 7.29 12.29
CA GLN A 240 -5.75 8.26 11.72
C GLN A 240 -5.06 7.72 10.45
N THR A 241 -4.62 6.47 10.44
CA THR A 241 -3.99 5.85 9.25
C THR A 241 -4.94 5.80 8.06
N LEU A 242 -6.23 5.47 8.26
CA LEU A 242 -7.23 5.50 7.19
C LEU A 242 -7.47 6.92 6.66
N LYS A 243 -7.42 7.95 7.52
CA LYS A 243 -7.45 9.35 7.07
C LYS A 243 -6.22 9.69 6.24
N ASN A 244 -5.03 9.27 6.68
CA ASN A 244 -3.79 9.49 5.95
C ASN A 244 -3.84 8.84 4.56
N ILE A 245 -4.33 7.60 4.45
CA ILE A 245 -4.52 6.91 3.17
C ILE A 245 -5.47 7.70 2.25
N LYS A 246 -6.63 8.12 2.77
CA LYS A 246 -7.62 8.93 2.02
C LYS A 246 -7.02 10.24 1.52
N GLU A 247 -6.27 10.94 2.37
CA GLU A 247 -5.62 12.20 2.02
C GLU A 247 -4.52 12.02 0.98
N ALA A 248 -3.71 10.96 1.12
CA ALA A 248 -2.65 10.61 0.17
C ALA A 248 -3.23 10.29 -1.20
N VAL A 249 -4.28 9.46 -1.29
CA VAL A 249 -4.99 9.16 -2.54
C VAL A 249 -5.58 10.41 -3.18
N ARG A 250 -6.24 11.27 -2.39
CA ARG A 250 -6.80 12.53 -2.89
C ARG A 250 -5.71 13.44 -3.47
N LYS A 251 -4.53 13.45 -2.86
CA LYS A 251 -3.39 14.27 -3.31
C LYS A 251 -2.64 13.65 -4.50
N PHE A 252 -2.55 12.32 -4.53
CA PHE A 252 -1.81 11.52 -5.50
C PHE A 252 -2.70 10.38 -6.02
N PRO A 253 -3.52 10.65 -7.04
CA PRO A 253 -4.52 9.70 -7.52
C PRO A 253 -3.94 8.37 -7.98
N ASP A 254 -2.70 8.34 -8.47
CA ASP A 254 -1.99 7.11 -8.85
C ASP A 254 -1.86 6.10 -7.70
N LEU A 255 -1.93 6.55 -6.44
CA LEU A 255 -1.96 5.68 -5.27
C LEU A 255 -3.23 4.82 -5.17
N GLU A 256 -4.32 5.15 -5.89
CA GLU A 256 -5.50 4.28 -6.00
C GLU A 256 -5.14 2.91 -6.57
N LEU A 257 -4.08 2.82 -7.39
CA LEU A 257 -3.58 1.54 -7.89
C LEU A 257 -3.04 0.64 -6.78
N LEU A 258 -2.59 1.22 -5.66
CA LEU A 258 -1.92 0.51 -4.59
C LEU A 258 -2.85 0.18 -3.41
N THR A 259 -4.02 0.81 -3.32
CA THR A 259 -5.01 0.59 -2.26
C THR A 259 -6.31 -0.01 -2.81
N LEU A 260 -7.26 -0.31 -1.92
CA LEU A 260 -8.66 -0.61 -2.23
C LEU A 260 -9.55 0.39 -1.49
N PRO A 261 -9.95 1.50 -2.14
CA PRO A 261 -10.74 2.56 -1.51
C PRO A 261 -12.05 2.08 -0.88
N GLU A 262 -12.64 1.01 -1.43
CA GLU A 262 -13.89 0.41 -0.96
C GLU A 262 -13.84 -0.07 0.49
N TYR A 263 -12.65 -0.31 1.03
CA TYR A 263 -12.46 -0.75 2.40
C TYR A 263 -11.90 0.34 3.32
N GLN A 264 -11.79 1.61 2.89
CA GLN A 264 -11.20 2.67 3.72
C GLN A 264 -12.05 3.08 4.94
N ASP A 265 -13.29 2.60 5.03
CA ASP A 265 -14.15 2.76 6.21
C ASP A 265 -14.26 1.47 7.05
N LEU A 266 -13.53 0.42 6.67
CA LEU A 266 -13.50 -0.83 7.41
C LEU A 266 -12.75 -0.64 8.73
N LEU A 267 -13.51 -0.54 9.81
CA LEU A 267 -12.97 -0.48 11.17
C LEU A 267 -13.48 -1.67 11.98
N PRO A 268 -12.69 -2.16 12.94
CA PRO A 268 -13.17 -3.12 13.92
C PRO A 268 -14.35 -2.53 14.69
N PRO A 269 -15.20 -3.37 15.30
CA PRO A 269 -16.16 -2.88 16.27
C PRO A 269 -15.44 -2.14 17.43
N PRO A 270 -16.12 -1.18 18.07
CA PRO A 270 -15.57 -0.46 19.23
C PRO A 270 -15.21 -1.39 20.39
#